data_AF-A0ABD6BSC0-F1
#
_entry.id   AF-A0ABD6BSC0-F1
#
_cell.length_a   1.000
_cell.length_b   1.000
_cell.length_c   1.000
_cell.angle_alpha   90.00
_cell.angle_beta   90.00
_cell.angle_gamma   90.00
#
_symmetry.space_group_name_H-M   'P 1'
#
loop_
_entity.id
_entity.type
_entity.pdbx_description
1 polymer ?
#
loop_
_entity_poly.entity_id
_entity_poly.type
_entity_poly.pdbx_seq_one_letter_code
_entity_poly.pdbx_strand_id
1 'polypeptide(L)'
;LDIEEAEELAREVEIEHDGYGFERPSSIYHRFMTGLTGGKMSSSIPASHISLLDDPEDGYDKVKSAATGGRTTAEEQRELGGEADDCPVFELYSYLLAEADDEFVAEVYEECTGGERLCGGCKEQAAELMKEFLEEHQEKREEAKEILEDVDIDLSSDRRGLGGQDEEDAV
;
A
#
# COMPACT_ATOMS: atom_id res chain seq x y z
N LEU A 1 39.86 -19.94 14.49
CA LEU A 1 39.25 -19.92 15.83
C LEU A 1 38.80 -21.33 16.09
N ASP A 2 39.32 -21.93 17.15
CA ASP A 2 38.60 -23.05 17.74
C ASP A 2 37.28 -22.56 18.38
N ILE A 3 36.47 -23.49 18.86
CA ILE A 3 35.15 -23.16 19.42
C ILE A 3 35.30 -22.27 20.67
N GLU A 4 36.34 -22.48 21.47
CA GLU A 4 36.55 -21.81 22.75
C GLU A 4 36.99 -20.35 22.53
N GLU A 5 37.91 -20.12 21.58
CA GLU A 5 38.31 -18.79 21.12
C GLU A 5 37.15 -18.01 20.47
N ALA A 6 36.24 -18.71 19.77
CA ALA A 6 35.06 -18.08 19.17
C ALA A 6 34.02 -17.65 20.22
N GLU A 7 33.81 -18.47 21.26
CA GLU A 7 32.92 -18.15 22.39
C GLU A 7 33.45 -16.98 23.23
N GLU A 8 34.76 -16.91 23.46
CA GLU A 8 35.38 -15.81 24.19
C GLU A 8 35.25 -14.48 23.42
N LEU A 9 35.52 -14.49 22.11
CA LEU A 9 35.35 -13.32 21.24
C LEU A 9 33.89 -12.86 21.18
N ALA A 10 32.93 -13.78 21.09
CA ALA A 10 31.51 -13.45 21.10
C ALA A 10 31.10 -12.76 22.41
N ARG A 11 31.60 -13.25 23.55
CA ARG A 11 31.31 -12.68 24.88
C ARG A 11 31.92 -11.28 25.05
N GLU A 12 33.13 -11.06 24.55
CA GLU A 12 33.75 -9.73 24.56
C GLU A 12 32.93 -8.72 23.75
N VAL A 13 32.52 -9.09 22.53
CA VAL A 13 31.66 -8.27 21.67
C VAL A 13 30.29 -8.02 22.32
N GLU A 14 29.67 -9.05 22.92
CA GLU A 14 28.40 -8.88 23.64
C GLU A 14 28.52 -7.84 24.76
N ILE A 15 29.58 -7.89 25.56
CA ILE A 15 29.80 -6.95 26.66
C ILE A 15 30.09 -5.53 26.13
N GLU A 16 30.85 -5.40 25.05
CA GLU A 16 31.15 -4.11 24.42
C GLU A 16 29.90 -3.45 23.82
N HIS A 17 28.94 -4.24 23.34
CA HIS A 17 27.69 -3.80 22.72
C HIS A 17 26.45 -4.01 23.62
N ASP A 18 26.52 -3.50 24.87
CA ASP A 18 25.38 -3.45 25.82
C ASP A 18 24.73 -4.80 26.17
N GLY A 19 25.48 -5.90 26.10
CA GLY A 19 25.13 -7.22 26.60
C GLY A 19 24.43 -8.15 25.61
N TYR A 20 24.03 -7.66 24.44
CA TYR A 20 23.37 -8.49 23.42
C TYR A 20 24.18 -8.64 22.14
N GLY A 21 25.22 -7.83 21.91
CA GLY A 21 25.99 -7.91 20.67
C GLY A 21 25.20 -7.46 19.43
N PHE A 22 24.04 -6.82 19.61
CA PHE A 22 23.14 -6.41 18.54
C PHE A 22 22.82 -4.92 18.60
N GLU A 23 22.81 -4.29 17.43
CA GLU A 23 22.24 -2.96 17.26
C GLU A 23 20.70 -3.05 17.25
N ARG A 24 20.04 -2.15 17.98
CA ARG A 24 18.57 -2.10 17.96
C ARG A 24 18.08 -1.72 16.56
N PRO A 25 17.12 -2.46 15.99
CA PRO A 25 16.56 -2.07 14.70
C PRO A 25 15.85 -0.72 14.83
N SER A 26 16.04 0.16 13.84
CA SER A 26 15.20 1.34 13.67
C SER A 26 13.84 0.93 13.11
N SER A 27 12.78 1.67 13.46
CA SER A 27 11.44 1.45 12.92
C SER A 27 10.88 2.72 12.27
N ILE A 28 10.11 2.53 11.20
CA ILE A 28 9.31 3.56 10.54
C ILE A 28 7.85 3.13 10.65
N TYR A 29 6.98 4.07 11.04
CA TYR A 29 5.54 3.85 11.13
C TYR A 29 4.85 4.69 10.06
N HIS A 30 3.97 4.06 9.29
CA HIS A 30 3.15 4.71 8.28
C HIS A 30 1.68 4.66 8.68
N ARG A 31 0.91 5.65 8.22
CA ARG A 31 -0.55 5.64 8.34
C ARG A 31 -1.12 4.61 7.36
N PHE A 32 -2.10 3.83 7.79
CA PHE A 32 -2.84 2.95 6.88
C PHE A 32 -3.81 3.76 6.02
N MET A 33 -3.92 3.39 4.76
CA MET A 33 -4.99 3.89 3.89
C MET A 33 -6.35 3.38 4.38
N THR A 34 -7.35 4.23 4.21
CA THR A 34 -8.74 3.91 4.49
C THR A 34 -9.28 2.96 3.43
N GLY A 35 -10.11 2.01 3.82
CA GLY A 35 -10.81 1.15 2.87
C GLY A 35 -11.73 1.96 1.95
N LEU A 36 -11.93 1.47 0.73
CA LEU A 36 -12.73 2.17 -0.29
C LEU A 36 -14.15 2.46 0.20
N THR A 37 -14.74 1.61 1.04
CA THR A 37 -16.08 1.81 1.60
C THR A 37 -16.07 2.56 2.95
N GLY A 38 -14.93 3.12 3.35
CA GLY A 38 -14.66 3.60 4.70
C GLY A 38 -14.15 2.49 5.63
N GLY A 39 -13.46 2.89 6.70
CA GLY A 39 -12.90 1.96 7.70
C GLY A 39 -11.61 1.27 7.24
N LYS A 40 -11.40 0.01 7.63
CA LYS A 40 -10.17 -0.74 7.31
C LYS A 40 -10.31 -1.49 6.00
N MET A 41 -9.27 -1.50 5.16
CA MET A 41 -9.14 -2.45 4.05
C MET A 41 -9.14 -3.89 4.58
N SER A 42 -9.99 -4.75 4.01
CA SER A 42 -10.14 -6.13 4.43
C SER A 42 -10.27 -7.08 3.24
N SER A 43 -9.43 -8.12 3.18
CA SER A 43 -9.52 -9.18 2.17
C SER A 43 -10.88 -9.90 2.20
N SER A 44 -11.47 -10.06 3.39
CA SER A 44 -12.80 -10.65 3.57
C SER A 44 -13.96 -9.75 3.08
N ILE A 45 -13.69 -8.49 2.74
CA ILE A 45 -14.67 -7.56 2.19
C ILE A 45 -14.12 -7.04 0.84
N PRO A 46 -14.37 -7.75 -0.27
CA PRO A 46 -13.79 -7.44 -1.58
C PRO A 46 -14.02 -6.01 -2.07
N ALA A 47 -15.16 -5.40 -1.72
CA ALA A 47 -15.47 -4.01 -2.09
C ALA A 47 -14.65 -2.96 -1.31
N SER A 48 -14.01 -3.34 -0.20
CA SER A 48 -13.27 -2.41 0.67
C SER A 48 -11.82 -2.19 0.24
N HIS A 49 -11.29 -3.01 -0.67
CA HIS A 49 -9.87 -2.99 -1.06
C HIS A 49 -9.69 -3.31 -2.54
N ILE A 50 -8.54 -2.91 -3.08
CA ILE A 50 -8.08 -3.25 -4.43
C ILE A 50 -6.93 -4.23 -4.25
N SER A 51 -7.05 -5.42 -4.84
CA SER A 51 -5.97 -6.39 -4.91
C SER A 51 -5.07 -6.04 -6.08
N LEU A 52 -3.76 -6.21 -5.93
CA LEU A 52 -2.81 -6.10 -7.05
C LEU A 52 -3.03 -7.20 -8.12
N LEU A 53 -3.87 -8.18 -7.82
CA LEU A 53 -4.27 -9.27 -8.71
C LEU A 53 -5.70 -9.09 -9.26
N ASP A 54 -6.38 -8.01 -8.92
CA ASP A 54 -7.67 -7.71 -9.55
C ASP A 54 -7.46 -7.47 -11.05
N ASP A 55 -8.45 -7.86 -11.87
CA ASP A 55 -8.49 -7.41 -13.26
C ASP A 55 -8.52 -5.86 -13.29
N PRO A 56 -7.81 -5.19 -14.23
CA PRO A 56 -7.77 -3.73 -14.26
C PRO A 56 -9.16 -3.06 -14.29
N GLU A 57 -10.12 -3.67 -14.97
CA GLU A 57 -11.52 -3.23 -14.99
C GLU A 57 -12.21 -3.36 -13.62
N ASP A 58 -11.92 -4.43 -12.87
CA ASP A 58 -12.45 -4.58 -11.50
C ASP A 58 -11.87 -3.51 -10.57
N GLY A 59 -10.59 -3.18 -10.74
CA GLY A 59 -9.94 -2.06 -10.04
C GLY A 59 -10.61 -0.72 -10.34
N TYR A 60 -10.87 -0.44 -11.62
CA TYR A 60 -11.63 0.73 -12.07
C TYR A 60 -13.01 0.79 -11.39
N ASP A 61 -13.79 -0.29 -11.48
CA ASP A 61 -15.15 -0.34 -10.94
C ASP A 61 -15.21 -0.18 -9.42
N LYS A 62 -14.22 -0.73 -8.71
CA LYS A 62 -14.06 -0.55 -7.26
C LYS A 62 -13.80 0.92 -6.90
N VAL A 63 -12.91 1.61 -7.62
CA VAL A 63 -12.64 3.05 -7.39
C VAL A 63 -13.88 3.90 -7.70
N LYS A 64 -14.58 3.62 -8.81
CA LYS A 64 -15.85 4.28 -9.13
C LYS A 64 -16.89 4.12 -8.03
N SER A 65 -16.90 2.98 -7.36
CA SER A 65 -17.84 2.64 -6.29
C SER A 65 -17.42 3.12 -4.90
N ALA A 66 -16.21 3.64 -4.73
CA ALA A 66 -15.66 4.03 -3.43
C ALA A 66 -16.45 5.15 -2.72
N ALA A 67 -16.40 5.21 -1.40
CA ALA A 67 -16.85 6.33 -0.60
C ALA A 67 -16.00 7.59 -0.87
N THR A 68 -16.58 8.76 -0.64
CA THR A 68 -15.93 10.05 -0.83
C THR A 68 -16.29 11.00 0.30
N GLY A 69 -15.41 11.94 0.62
CA GLY A 69 -15.72 13.09 1.49
C GLY A 69 -16.48 14.22 0.80
N GLY A 70 -17.20 13.92 -0.28
CA GLY A 70 -17.97 14.90 -1.06
C GLY A 70 -19.29 15.28 -0.42
N ARG A 71 -19.96 16.29 -0.99
CA ARG A 71 -21.32 16.70 -0.60
C ARG A 71 -22.41 15.89 -1.30
N THR A 72 -23.64 16.02 -0.80
CA THR A 72 -24.81 15.28 -1.33
C THR A 72 -25.21 15.76 -2.72
N THR A 73 -25.05 17.06 -2.99
CA THR A 73 -25.37 17.66 -4.29
C THR A 73 -24.17 18.38 -4.91
N ALA A 74 -24.18 18.50 -6.24
CA ALA A 74 -23.15 19.25 -6.96
C ALA A 74 -23.20 20.77 -6.71
N GLU A 75 -24.32 21.29 -6.22
CA GLU A 75 -24.44 22.70 -5.81
C GLU A 75 -23.72 22.91 -4.48
N GLU A 76 -24.03 22.09 -3.47
CA GLU A 76 -23.33 22.13 -2.18
C GLU A 76 -21.83 21.88 -2.31
N GLN A 77 -21.41 20.95 -3.19
CA GLN A 77 -19.99 20.69 -3.44
C GLN A 77 -19.28 21.96 -3.96
N ARG A 78 -19.93 22.72 -4.84
CA ARG A 78 -19.36 23.97 -5.38
C ARG A 78 -19.36 25.10 -4.37
N GLU A 79 -20.36 25.16 -3.49
CA GLU A 79 -20.46 26.20 -2.49
C GLU A 79 -19.53 25.97 -1.28
N LEU A 80 -19.42 24.72 -0.83
CA LEU A 80 -18.78 24.36 0.44
C LEU A 80 -17.47 23.58 0.28
N GLY A 81 -17.16 23.10 -0.93
CA GLY A 81 -16.05 22.18 -1.16
C GLY A 81 -16.28 20.78 -0.59
N GLY A 82 -15.36 19.88 -0.91
CA GLY A 82 -15.27 18.53 -0.33
C GLY A 82 -14.33 18.45 0.86
N GLU A 83 -14.45 17.36 1.62
CA GLU A 83 -13.60 16.99 2.75
C GLU A 83 -12.54 15.99 2.27
N ALA A 84 -11.47 16.49 1.64
CA ALA A 84 -10.43 15.66 1.03
C ALA A 84 -9.68 14.79 2.06
N ASP A 85 -9.44 15.31 3.27
CA ASP A 85 -8.72 14.60 4.35
C ASP A 85 -9.45 13.34 4.87
N ASP A 86 -10.76 13.25 4.64
CA ASP A 86 -11.63 12.14 5.02
C ASP A 86 -12.11 11.32 3.80
N CYS A 87 -11.48 11.52 2.64
CA CYS A 87 -11.91 10.93 1.37
C CYS A 87 -10.98 9.77 0.94
N PRO A 88 -11.44 8.51 0.94
CA PRO A 88 -10.65 7.37 0.45
C PRO A 88 -10.15 7.54 -0.98
N VAL A 89 -10.93 8.19 -1.86
CA VAL A 89 -10.52 8.46 -3.25
C VAL A 89 -9.36 9.45 -3.30
N PHE A 90 -9.35 10.49 -2.46
CA PHE A 90 -8.21 11.42 -2.40
C PHE A 90 -6.96 10.73 -1.85
N GLU A 91 -7.12 9.85 -0.84
CA GLU A 91 -6.01 9.06 -0.32
C GLU A 91 -5.32 8.25 -1.45
N LEU A 92 -6.06 7.69 -2.42
CA LEU A 92 -5.47 6.98 -3.57
C LEU A 92 -4.50 7.87 -4.37
N TYR A 93 -4.84 9.13 -4.62
CA TYR A 93 -3.92 10.09 -5.27
C TYR A 93 -2.66 10.30 -4.43
N SER A 94 -2.84 10.59 -3.15
CA SER A 94 -1.74 10.95 -2.25
C SER A 94 -0.74 9.81 -2.00
N TYR A 95 -1.19 8.55 -2.01
CA TYR A 95 -0.35 7.40 -1.67
C TYR A 95 0.15 6.62 -2.88
N LEU A 96 -0.56 6.65 -4.03
CA LEU A 96 -0.30 5.73 -5.13
C LEU A 96 -0.36 6.38 -6.51
N LEU A 97 -1.48 7.02 -6.85
CA LEU A 97 -1.82 7.34 -8.24
C LEU A 97 -1.10 8.56 -8.81
N ALA A 98 -0.38 9.34 -7.99
CA ALA A 98 0.32 10.53 -8.45
C ALA A 98 1.80 10.30 -8.80
N GLU A 99 2.35 9.09 -8.69
CA GLU A 99 3.74 8.78 -9.09
C GLU A 99 4.82 9.77 -8.58
N ALA A 100 4.68 10.25 -7.33
CA ALA A 100 5.53 11.27 -6.71
C ALA A 100 5.42 12.69 -7.30
N ASP A 101 4.34 12.99 -8.05
CA ASP A 101 3.93 14.33 -8.44
C ASP A 101 3.12 15.00 -7.31
N ASP A 102 3.85 15.64 -6.39
CA ASP A 102 3.25 16.38 -5.27
C ASP A 102 2.40 17.59 -5.75
N GLU A 103 2.71 18.17 -6.92
CA GLU A 103 1.95 19.29 -7.48
C GLU A 103 0.57 18.81 -7.94
N PHE A 104 0.50 17.64 -8.58
CA PHE A 104 -0.77 17.03 -8.97
C PHE A 104 -1.64 16.67 -7.76
N VAL A 105 -1.08 16.12 -6.69
CA VAL A 105 -1.84 15.85 -5.46
C VAL A 105 -2.38 17.15 -4.85
N ALA A 106 -1.57 18.21 -4.82
CA ALA A 106 -1.98 19.52 -4.33
C ALA A 106 -3.12 20.11 -5.17
N GLU A 107 -3.04 20.04 -6.50
CA GLU A 107 -4.11 20.50 -7.41
C GLU A 107 -5.43 19.78 -7.11
N VAL A 108 -5.42 18.44 -7.02
CA VAL A 108 -6.62 17.66 -6.71
C VAL A 108 -7.22 18.06 -5.35
N TYR A 109 -6.36 18.32 -4.35
CA TYR A 109 -6.81 18.76 -3.02
C TYR A 109 -7.45 20.15 -3.06
N GLU A 110 -6.79 21.11 -3.71
CA GLU A 110 -7.24 22.50 -3.81
C GLU A 110 -8.54 22.59 -4.61
N GLU A 111 -8.65 21.92 -5.76
CA GLU A 111 -9.88 21.91 -6.54
C GLU A 111 -11.04 21.25 -5.79
N CYS A 112 -10.77 20.18 -5.01
CA CYS A 112 -11.78 19.48 -4.23
C CYS A 112 -12.30 20.34 -3.09
N THR A 113 -11.39 20.88 -2.26
CA THR A 113 -11.73 21.70 -1.09
C THR A 113 -12.25 23.08 -1.48
N GLY A 114 -11.87 23.59 -2.65
CA GLY A 114 -12.42 24.82 -3.25
C GLY A 114 -13.76 24.63 -3.98
N GLY A 115 -14.21 23.38 -4.18
CA GLY A 115 -15.49 23.07 -4.81
C GLY A 115 -15.49 23.10 -6.35
N GLU A 116 -14.34 23.32 -6.98
CA GLU A 116 -14.18 23.31 -8.44
C GLU A 116 -14.33 21.89 -9.01
N ARG A 117 -13.77 20.91 -8.32
CA ARG A 117 -13.80 19.49 -8.68
C ARG A 117 -15.00 18.78 -8.05
N LEU A 118 -15.76 18.08 -8.88
CA LEU A 118 -16.86 17.20 -8.45
C LEU A 118 -16.39 15.75 -8.27
N CYS A 119 -16.94 15.05 -7.27
CA CYS A 119 -16.55 13.69 -6.94
C CYS A 119 -16.70 12.68 -8.08
N GLY A 120 -17.71 12.86 -8.96
CA GLY A 120 -17.92 11.96 -10.10
C GLY A 120 -16.77 11.98 -11.10
N GLY A 121 -16.27 13.19 -11.43
CA GLY A 121 -15.11 13.36 -12.32
C GLY A 121 -13.79 13.01 -11.63
N CYS A 122 -13.65 13.36 -10.35
CA CYS A 122 -12.49 12.95 -9.54
C CYS A 122 -12.35 11.42 -9.51
N LYS A 123 -13.44 10.70 -9.23
CA LYS A 123 -13.46 9.24 -9.26
C LYS A 123 -13.14 8.65 -10.63
N GLU A 124 -13.62 9.28 -11.70
CA GLU A 124 -13.33 8.83 -13.07
C GLU A 124 -11.83 8.86 -13.31
N GLN A 125 -11.18 10.00 -13.04
CA GLN A 125 -9.74 10.14 -13.21
C GLN A 125 -8.98 9.15 -12.33
N ALA A 126 -9.37 8.99 -11.06
CA ALA A 126 -8.73 8.03 -10.15
C ALA A 126 -8.89 6.58 -10.63
N ALA A 127 -10.04 6.24 -11.22
CA ALA A 127 -10.32 4.90 -11.70
C ALA A 127 -9.50 4.56 -12.95
N GLU A 128 -9.35 5.51 -13.88
CA GLU A 128 -8.47 5.33 -15.06
C GLU A 128 -7.00 5.18 -14.63
N LEU A 129 -6.51 6.04 -13.74
CA LEU A 129 -5.15 5.92 -13.21
C LEU A 129 -4.92 4.59 -12.48
N MET A 130 -5.92 4.11 -11.73
CA MET A 130 -5.83 2.80 -11.07
C MET A 130 -5.78 1.65 -12.07
N LYS A 131 -6.58 1.73 -13.14
CA LYS A 131 -6.57 0.74 -14.21
C LYS A 131 -5.19 0.69 -14.88
N GLU A 132 -4.65 1.84 -15.28
CA GLU A 132 -3.31 1.96 -15.86
C GLU A 132 -2.23 1.40 -14.91
N PHE A 133 -2.32 1.74 -13.62
CA PHE A 133 -1.42 1.21 -12.59
C PHE A 133 -1.47 -0.33 -12.50
N LEU A 134 -2.67 -0.93 -12.52
CA LEU A 134 -2.82 -2.39 -12.44
C LEU A 134 -2.27 -3.08 -13.69
N GLU A 135 -2.53 -2.52 -14.88
CA GLU A 135 -1.97 -3.02 -16.14
C GLU A 135 -0.43 -3.01 -16.09
N GLU A 136 0.18 -1.88 -15.72
CA GLU A 136 1.63 -1.74 -15.63
C GLU A 136 2.23 -2.66 -14.54
N HIS A 137 1.56 -2.77 -13.38
CA HIS A 137 1.99 -3.64 -12.30
C HIS A 137 1.99 -5.11 -12.74
N GLN A 138 0.97 -5.55 -13.46
CA GLN A 138 0.84 -6.93 -13.91
C GLN A 138 1.88 -7.28 -14.98
N GLU A 139 2.21 -6.35 -15.88
CA GLU A 139 3.33 -6.50 -16.83
C GLU A 139 4.66 -6.67 -16.08
N LYS A 140 4.99 -5.75 -15.17
CA LYS A 140 6.21 -5.82 -14.34
C LYS A 140 6.27 -7.10 -13.51
N ARG A 141 5.13 -7.58 -13.01
CA ARG A 141 5.04 -8.83 -12.26
C ARG A 141 5.40 -10.03 -13.13
N GLU A 142 5.04 -10.03 -14.41
CA GLU A 142 5.38 -11.12 -15.32
C GLU A 142 6.86 -11.11 -15.69
N GLU A 143 7.43 -9.94 -15.95
CA GLU A 143 8.88 -9.78 -16.12
C GLU A 143 9.66 -10.25 -14.88
N ALA A 144 9.14 -9.96 -13.69
CA ALA A 144 9.77 -10.37 -12.45
C ALA A 144 9.83 -11.90 -12.28
N LYS A 145 8.97 -12.69 -12.94
CA LYS A 145 9.06 -14.16 -12.88
C LYS A 145 10.34 -14.69 -13.48
N GLU A 146 10.79 -14.11 -14.61
CA GLU A 146 12.06 -14.51 -15.24
C GLU A 146 13.24 -14.22 -14.31
N ILE A 147 13.21 -13.07 -13.63
CA ILE A 147 14.24 -12.71 -12.65
C ILE A 147 14.22 -13.68 -11.46
N LEU A 148 13.05 -14.09 -10.98
CA LEU A 148 12.92 -15.02 -9.86
C LEU A 148 13.47 -16.41 -10.18
N GLU A 149 13.37 -16.89 -11.43
CA GLU A 149 13.97 -18.16 -11.85
C GLU A 149 15.50 -18.14 -11.79
N ASP A 150 16.11 -16.97 -12.05
CA ASP A 150 17.55 -16.77 -11.98
C ASP A 150 18.09 -16.57 -10.55
N VAL A 151 17.19 -16.38 -9.59
CA VAL A 151 17.56 -16.13 -8.19
C VAL A 151 17.54 -17.45 -7.40
N ASP A 152 18.70 -17.80 -6.83
CA ASP A 152 18.87 -18.96 -5.95
C ASP A 152 18.27 -18.69 -4.54
N ILE A 153 16.94 -18.56 -4.48
CA ILE A 153 16.18 -18.48 -3.23
C ILE A 153 15.45 -19.81 -3.02
N ASP A 154 15.82 -20.49 -1.93
CA ASP A 154 15.03 -21.58 -1.39
C ASP A 154 13.83 -20.99 -0.62
N LEU A 155 12.65 -21.06 -1.24
CA LEU A 155 11.39 -20.65 -0.61
C LEU A 155 10.91 -21.65 0.45
N SER A 156 11.47 -22.86 0.45
CA SER A 156 11.30 -23.81 1.53
C SER A 156 12.33 -23.52 2.61
N SER A 157 11.90 -23.42 3.88
CA SER A 157 12.85 -23.29 4.98
C SER A 157 12.69 -24.46 5.92
N ASP A 158 13.75 -25.25 6.08
CA ASP A 158 13.84 -26.26 7.15
C ASP A 158 13.91 -25.61 8.56
N ARG A 159 13.95 -24.28 8.65
CA ARG A 159 13.88 -23.55 9.92
C ARG A 159 12.49 -23.73 10.55
N ARG A 160 12.38 -24.71 11.46
CA ARG A 160 11.24 -24.84 12.38
C ARG A 160 11.06 -23.56 13.21
N GLY A 161 10.04 -22.76 12.88
CA GLY A 161 9.49 -21.72 13.76
C GLY A 161 9.57 -20.30 13.21
N LEU A 162 8.40 -19.65 13.13
CA LEU A 162 8.10 -18.27 12.70
C LEU A 162 8.76 -17.85 11.38
N GLY A 163 8.20 -18.37 10.28
CA GLY A 163 8.39 -17.90 8.91
C GLY A 163 7.97 -18.97 7.92
N GLY A 164 6.69 -19.00 7.53
CA GLY A 164 6.08 -20.07 6.72
C GLY A 164 5.38 -21.11 7.58
N GLN A 165 4.13 -20.83 7.99
CA GLN A 165 3.18 -21.90 8.24
C GLN A 165 2.64 -22.32 6.88
N ASP A 166 2.60 -23.62 6.62
CA ASP A 166 2.22 -24.20 5.33
C ASP A 166 0.92 -23.58 4.77
N GLU A 167 0.83 -23.46 3.44
CA GLU A 167 -0.24 -22.80 2.67
C GLU A 167 -1.68 -23.31 2.96
N GLU A 168 -1.87 -24.32 3.81
CA GLU A 168 -3.20 -24.83 4.21
C GLU A 168 -3.98 -23.90 5.15
N ASP A 169 -3.34 -22.92 5.80
CA ASP A 169 -4.02 -21.99 6.72
C ASP A 169 -4.42 -20.64 6.05
N ALA A 170 -4.21 -20.50 4.74
CA ALA A 170 -4.55 -19.30 3.97
C ALA A 170 -5.85 -19.46 3.16
N VAL A 171 -6.99 -19.74 3.82
CA VAL A 171 -8.35 -19.57 3.26
C VAL A 171 -9.29 -19.00 4.32
#